data_AF-A0AAV6AF92-F1
#
_entry.id   AF-A0AAV6AF92-F1
#
_cell.length_a   1.000
_cell.length_b   1.000
_cell.length_c   1.000
_cell.angle_alpha   90.00
_cell.angle_beta   90.00
_cell.angle_gamma   90.00
#
_symmetry.space_group_name_H-M   'P 1'
#
loop_
_entity.id
_entity.type
_entity.pdbx_description
1 polymer ?
#
loop_
_entity_poly.entity_id
_entity_poly.type
_entity_poly.pdbx_seq_one_letter_code
_entity_poly.pdbx_strand_id
1 'polypeptide(L)' 'IEGPFVNFQGSIDDLNPERGKLKVMVAIFGRMTPVELEYYQVERL' A
#
# COMPACT_ATOMS: atom_id res chain seq x y z
N ILE A 1 -4.92 8.64 7.54
CA ILE A 1 -4.90 7.69 6.40
C ILE A 1 -6.34 7.54 5.91
N GLU A 2 -6.60 7.81 4.63
CA GLU A 2 -7.94 7.77 4.03
C GLU A 2 -7.94 6.87 2.79
N GLY A 3 -9.10 6.30 2.43
CA GLY A 3 -9.27 5.49 1.22
C GLY A 3 -9.81 4.08 1.46
N PRO A 4 -9.99 3.27 0.39
CA PRO A 4 -10.62 1.95 0.46
C PRO A 4 -9.77 0.88 1.17
N PHE A 5 -8.50 1.16 1.41
CA PHE A 5 -7.54 0.25 2.06
C PHE A 5 -7.22 0.65 3.51
N VAL A 6 -8.01 1.56 4.11
CA VAL A 6 -7.90 1.89 5.53
C VAL A 6 -8.13 0.62 6.37
N ASN A 7 -7.29 0.41 7.38
CA ASN A 7 -7.22 -0.78 8.25
C ASN A 7 -6.67 -2.06 7.61
N PHE A 8 -6.19 -2.01 6.37
CA PHE A 8 -5.45 -3.14 5.80
C PHE A 8 -3.95 -3.04 6.12
N GLN A 9 -3.34 -4.18 6.43
CA GLN A 9 -1.90 -4.32 6.50
C GLN A 9 -1.39 -4.91 5.18
N GLY A 10 -0.21 -4.47 4.77
CA GLY A 10 0.44 -4.94 3.56
C GLY A 10 1.95 -4.79 3.63
N SER A 11 2.64 -5.45 2.71
CA SER A 11 4.10 -5.38 2.56
C SER A 11 4.46 -4.56 1.33
N ILE A 12 5.51 -3.74 1.43
CA ILE A 12 6.04 -3.01 0.28
C ILE A 12 6.66 -4.01 -0.70
N ASP A 13 6.18 -4.00 -1.94
CA ASP A 13 6.68 -4.81 -3.07
C ASP A 13 7.70 -4.01 -3.88
N ASP A 14 7.41 -2.73 -4.13
CA ASP A 14 8.30 -1.84 -4.88
C ASP A 14 8.15 -0.38 -4.42
N LEU A 15 9.23 0.38 -4.58
CA LEU A 15 9.32 1.80 -4.24
C LEU A 15 9.63 2.60 -5.51
N ASN A 16 8.84 3.63 -5.80
CA ASN A 16 9.15 4.61 -6.83
C ASN A 16 9.33 6.00 -6.22
N PRO A 17 10.55 6.35 -5.78
CA PRO A 17 10.85 7.64 -5.17
C PRO A 17 10.64 8.83 -6.11
N GLU A 18 10.96 8.68 -7.40
CA GLU A 18 10.84 9.76 -8.38
C GLU A 18 9.37 10.18 -8.58
N ARG A 19 8.44 9.24 -8.47
CA ARG A 19 7.00 9.48 -8.59
C ARG A 19 6.29 9.65 -7.26
N GLY A 20 6.98 9.46 -6.14
CA GLY A 20 6.39 9.52 -4.79
C GLY A 20 5.40 8.39 -4.49
N LYS A 21 5.58 7.21 -5.12
CA LYS A 21 4.62 6.10 -5.05
C LYS A 21 5.22 4.82 -4.49
N LEU A 22 4.33 4.01 -3.94
CA LEU A 22 4.57 2.70 -3.36
C LEU A 22 3.72 1.68 -4.09
N LYS A 23 4.30 0.52 -4.39
CA LYS A 23 3.53 -0.68 -4.68
C LYS A 23 3.48 -1.53 -3.42
N VAL A 24 2.29 -1.77 -2.92
CA VAL A 24 2.05 -2.51 -1.68
C VAL A 24 1.22 -3.75 -1.99
N MET A 25 1.62 -4.88 -1.44
CA MET A 25 0.87 -6.13 -1.51
C MET A 25 -0.03 -6.24 -0.28
N VAL A 26 -1.34 -6.20 -0.52
CA VAL A 26 -2.37 -6.23 0.52
C VAL A 26 -3.15 -7.54 0.44
N ALA A 27 -3.41 -8.17 1.59
CA ALA A 27 -4.25 -9.35 1.67
C ALA A 27 -5.73 -8.94 1.77
N ILE A 28 -6.51 -9.17 0.71
CA ILE A 28 -7.94 -8.87 0.65
C ILE A 28 -8.69 -10.18 0.39
N PHE A 29 -9.58 -10.57 1.31
CA PHE A 29 -10.32 -11.84 1.23
C PHE A 29 -9.43 -13.08 1.00
N GLY A 30 -8.26 -13.11 1.63
CA GLY A 30 -7.28 -14.21 1.47
C GLY A 30 -6.52 -14.21 0.15
N ARG A 31 -6.67 -13.17 -0.68
CA ARG A 31 -5.92 -12.99 -1.93
C ARG A 31 -4.95 -11.83 -1.81
N MET A 32 -3.70 -12.07 -2.20
CA MET A 32 -2.69 -11.03 -2.28
C MET A 32 -2.93 -10.18 -3.52
N THR A 33 -3.23 -8.90 -3.34
CA THR A 33 -3.53 -7.95 -4.41
C THR A 33 -2.52 -6.80 -4.37
N PRO A 34 -1.84 -6.47 -5.49
CA PRO A 34 -0.98 -5.30 -5.57
C PRO A 34 -1.83 -4.03 -5.66
N VAL A 35 -1.49 -3.02 -4.86
CA VAL A 35 -2.09 -1.69 -4.89
C VAL A 35 -1.00 -0.63 -4.98
N GLU A 36 -1.26 0.44 -5.72
CA GLU A 36 -0.37 1.60 -5.80
C GLU A 36 -0.87 2.69 -4.85
N LEU A 37 -0.01 3.16 -3.95
CA LEU A 37 -0.34 4.16 -2.92
C LEU A 37 0.70 5.28 -2.93
N GLU A 38 0.31 6.47 -2.50
CA GLU A 38 1.25 7.56 -2.23
C GLU A 38 1.83 7.45 -0.82
N TYR A 39 3.00 8.07 -0.58
CA TYR A 39 3.67 7.99 0.73
C TYR A 39 2.81 8.48 1.90
N TYR A 40 1.94 9.48 1.71
CA TYR A 40 1.07 9.98 2.78
C TYR A 40 -0.12 9.05 3.09
N GLN A 41 -0.40 8.06 2.23
CA GLN A 41 -1.49 7.11 2.40
C GLN A 41 -1.07 5.87 3.20
N VAL A 42 0.18 5.79 3.64
CA VAL A 42 0.69 4.68 4.45
C VAL A 42 1.22 5.20 5.78
N GLU A 43 1.17 4.35 6.80
CA GLU A 43 1.81 4.57 8.08
C GLU A 43 2.70 3.37 8.38
N ARG A 44 3.88 3.62 8.95
CA ARG A 44 4.80 2.56 9.37
C ARG A 44 4.41 2.08 10.77
N LEU A 45 4.38 0.77 10.96
CA LEU A 45 4.27 0.12 12.27
C LEU A 45 5.58 0.26 13.07
#